data_AF-A0AAX4H9B8-F1
#
_entry.id   AF-A0AAX4H9B8-F1
#
_cell.length_a   1.000
_cell.length_b   1.000
_cell.length_c   1.000
_cell.angle_alpha   90.00
_cell.angle_beta   90.00
_cell.angle_gamma   90.00
#
_symmetry.space_group_name_H-M   'P 1'
#
loop_
_entity.id
_entity.type
_entity.pdbx_description
1 polymer ?
#
loop_
_entity_poly.entity_id
_entity_poly.type
_entity_poly.pdbx_seq_one_letter_code
_entity_poly.pdbx_strand_id
1 'polypeptide(L)'
;MTKATRVGNLLAVHEMPGEQSCSQIQQTYVRKLQADLDRTKKFVDQTDEATAQLEDEEDKETRAEEKRDNATEENGQNNQSNDINRKAHLLALYEVYKQLPYLAIKNDLIGIATATKLTAEAVNEQIRTSEQFEKENAAAIEDIESLKTILSDYQKVVTLLQKRLESHPARMAELQNKIIDLDTRKNNLSSLRAKARESSGNAKKVEDLLYVHAQRLIVKLHAMMDWENTSVADESTFRTNILRSSTFLKTLVSNLVSFESTWVSVGKGTSEEHLAKLMIQHGILQERDTQHEGFEGYEVALRRYGY
;
A
#
# COMPACT_ATOMS: atom_id res chain seq x y z
N MET A 1 -47.23 1.76 -29.90
CA MET A 1 -47.55 3.01 -29.18
C MET A 1 -47.60 2.72 -27.69
N THR A 2 -46.63 3.24 -26.95
CA THR A 2 -46.46 3.03 -25.51
C THR A 2 -47.39 3.96 -24.72
N LYS A 3 -47.72 3.61 -23.47
CA LYS A 3 -48.54 4.49 -22.61
C LYS A 3 -47.90 5.88 -22.42
N ALA A 4 -46.56 5.95 -22.41
CA ALA A 4 -45.80 7.19 -22.36
C ALA A 4 -46.04 8.11 -23.57
N THR A 5 -46.13 7.57 -24.79
CA THR A 5 -46.44 8.38 -25.99
C THR A 5 -47.87 8.91 -25.98
N ARG A 6 -48.81 8.18 -25.35
CA ARG A 6 -50.20 8.63 -25.21
C ARG A 6 -50.34 9.75 -24.17
N VAL A 7 -49.56 9.69 -23.08
CA VAL A 7 -49.51 10.76 -22.05
C VAL A 7 -48.76 11.99 -22.57
N GLY A 8 -47.65 11.80 -23.29
CA GLY A 8 -46.92 12.90 -23.95
C GLY A 8 -47.80 13.66 -24.95
N ASN A 9 -48.60 12.95 -25.75
CA ASN A 9 -49.54 13.60 -26.66
C ASN A 9 -50.71 14.28 -25.95
N LEU A 10 -51.12 13.83 -24.76
CA LEU A 10 -52.15 14.49 -23.95
C LEU A 10 -51.63 15.76 -23.27
N LEU A 11 -50.36 15.79 -22.89
CA LEU A 11 -49.69 16.97 -22.33
C LEU A 11 -49.33 18.00 -23.41
N ALA A 12 -48.90 17.54 -24.60
CA ALA A 12 -48.58 18.43 -25.73
C ALA A 12 -49.81 19.14 -26.32
N VAL A 13 -51.02 18.60 -26.13
CA VAL A 13 -52.28 19.27 -26.51
C VAL A 13 -52.63 20.42 -25.55
N HIS A 14 -51.89 20.60 -24.44
CA HIS A 14 -52.20 21.59 -23.42
C HIS A 14 -51.30 22.84 -23.36
N GLU A 15 -50.40 23.06 -24.31
CA GLU A 15 -49.62 24.31 -24.44
C GLU A 15 -49.75 24.82 -25.89
N MET A 16 -50.28 26.00 -26.25
CA MET A 16 -50.65 27.21 -25.52
C MET A 16 -51.79 27.95 -26.24
N PRO A 17 -52.73 28.61 -25.54
CA PRO A 17 -53.15 29.95 -25.90
C PRO A 17 -52.18 30.94 -25.25
N GLY A 18 -51.68 31.89 -26.04
CA GLY A 18 -50.76 32.92 -25.59
C GLY A 18 -51.26 33.71 -24.37
N GLU A 19 -50.31 34.33 -23.66
CA GLU A 19 -50.52 35.36 -22.62
C GLU A 19 -51.83 35.19 -21.85
N GLN A 20 -51.98 34.08 -21.14
CA GLN A 20 -53.07 33.94 -20.19
C GLN A 20 -52.81 34.93 -19.05
N SER A 21 -53.52 36.06 -19.11
CA SER A 21 -53.77 36.93 -17.97
C SER A 21 -53.95 36.06 -16.73
N CYS A 22 -53.02 36.16 -15.77
CA CYS A 22 -53.07 35.40 -14.53
C CYS A 22 -54.50 35.50 -13.99
N SER A 23 -55.23 34.37 -13.96
CA SER A 23 -56.66 34.42 -13.69
C SER A 23 -56.88 35.06 -12.33
N GLN A 24 -57.98 35.78 -12.13
CA GLN A 24 -58.24 36.49 -10.87
C GLN A 24 -58.06 35.56 -9.64
N ILE A 25 -58.37 34.27 -9.80
CA ILE A 25 -58.20 33.22 -8.81
C ILE A 25 -56.71 32.94 -8.53
N GLN A 26 -55.87 32.84 -9.55
CA GLN A 26 -54.42 32.63 -9.40
C GLN A 26 -53.75 33.84 -8.75
N GLN A 27 -54.15 35.07 -9.10
CA GLN A 27 -53.64 36.28 -8.45
C GLN A 27 -54.03 36.33 -6.97
N THR A 28 -55.27 35.96 -6.63
CA THR A 28 -55.71 35.86 -5.23
C THR A 28 -54.93 34.78 -4.48
N TYR A 29 -54.67 33.63 -5.10
CA TYR A 29 -53.86 32.56 -4.54
C TYR A 29 -52.42 33.02 -4.26
N VAL A 30 -51.77 33.69 -5.21
CA VAL A 30 -50.40 34.23 -5.06
C VAL A 30 -50.34 35.26 -3.93
N ARG A 31 -51.31 36.19 -3.85
CA ARG A 31 -51.36 37.17 -2.75
C ARG A 31 -51.53 36.49 -1.39
N LYS A 32 -52.34 35.44 -1.33
CA LYS A 32 -52.54 34.66 -0.09
C LYS A 32 -51.26 33.93 0.31
N LEU A 33 -50.60 33.27 -0.64
CA LEU A 33 -49.33 32.60 -0.40
C LEU A 33 -48.24 33.58 0.04
N GLN A 34 -48.20 34.78 -0.53
CA GLN A 34 -47.28 35.83 -0.09
C GLN A 34 -47.57 36.28 1.36
N ALA A 35 -48.85 36.45 1.71
CA ALA A 35 -49.24 36.81 3.08
C ALA A 35 -48.89 35.69 4.08
N ASP A 36 -49.07 34.43 3.71
CA ASP A 36 -48.68 33.27 4.52
C ASP A 36 -47.14 33.22 4.68
N LEU A 37 -46.37 33.47 3.62
CA LEU A 37 -44.90 33.58 3.68
C LEU A 37 -44.43 34.70 4.60
N ASP A 38 -45.00 35.91 4.46
CA ASP A 38 -44.61 37.06 5.28
C ASP A 38 -44.96 36.84 6.76
N ARG A 39 -46.07 36.14 7.04
CA ARG A 39 -46.43 35.75 8.40
C ARG A 39 -45.45 34.73 8.98
N THR A 40 -45.13 33.68 8.23
CA THR A 40 -44.20 32.65 8.69
C THR A 40 -42.80 33.22 8.89
N LYS A 41 -42.34 34.13 8.00
CA LYS A 41 -41.08 34.86 8.19
C LYS A 41 -41.08 35.65 9.49
N LYS A 42 -42.12 36.46 9.76
CA LYS A 42 -42.23 37.19 11.03
C LYS A 42 -42.21 36.27 12.25
N PHE A 43 -42.85 35.10 12.16
CA PHE A 43 -42.83 34.12 13.25
C PHE A 43 -41.41 33.58 13.48
N VAL A 44 -40.67 33.28 12.41
CA VAL A 44 -39.26 32.90 12.49
C VAL A 44 -38.42 34.03 13.09
N ASP A 45 -38.53 35.24 12.55
CA ASP A 45 -37.77 36.41 13.04
C ASP A 45 -38.03 36.67 14.54
N GLN A 46 -39.29 36.58 14.98
CA GLN A 46 -39.66 36.70 16.40
C GLN A 46 -39.13 35.55 17.26
N THR A 47 -39.07 34.33 16.70
CA THR A 47 -38.51 33.17 17.41
C THR A 47 -37.01 33.34 17.57
N ASP A 48 -36.31 33.72 16.51
CA ASP A 48 -34.87 33.97 16.52
C ASP A 48 -34.51 35.10 17.50
N GLU A 49 -35.30 36.19 17.51
CA GLU A 49 -35.11 37.29 18.47
C GLU A 49 -35.35 36.84 19.93
N ALA A 50 -36.41 36.06 20.18
CA ALA A 50 -36.70 35.54 21.52
C ALA A 50 -35.64 34.54 21.99
N THR A 51 -35.13 33.69 21.10
CA THR A 51 -34.03 32.77 21.40
C THR A 51 -32.76 33.53 21.73
N ALA A 52 -32.41 34.56 20.95
CA ALA A 52 -31.25 35.40 21.23
C ALA A 52 -31.38 36.13 22.58
N GLN A 53 -32.58 36.61 22.94
CA GLN A 53 -32.84 37.23 24.25
C GLN A 53 -32.67 36.24 25.40
N LEU A 54 -33.14 35.00 25.26
CA LEU A 54 -32.99 33.96 26.27
C LEU A 54 -31.53 33.52 26.42
N GLU A 55 -30.80 33.37 25.31
CA GLU A 55 -29.36 33.08 25.34
C GLU A 55 -28.57 34.21 26.02
N ASP A 56 -28.91 35.48 25.72
CA ASP A 56 -28.30 36.66 26.36
C ASP A 56 -28.62 36.76 27.87
N GLU A 57 -29.76 36.24 28.32
CA GLU A 57 -30.13 36.17 29.74
C GLU A 57 -29.44 35.00 30.44
N GLU A 58 -29.37 33.83 29.80
CA GLU A 58 -28.63 32.66 30.29
C GLU A 58 -27.14 32.97 30.45
N ASP A 59 -26.53 33.71 29.51
CA ASP A 59 -25.15 34.19 29.59
C ASP A 59 -24.91 35.19 30.74
N LYS A 60 -25.95 35.93 31.16
CA LYS A 60 -25.88 36.86 32.30
C LYS A 60 -26.08 36.13 33.63
N GLU A 61 -26.98 35.16 33.67
CA GLU A 61 -27.23 34.32 34.84
C GLU A 61 -26.04 33.39 35.12
N THR A 62 -25.49 32.71 34.12
CA THR A 62 -24.28 31.90 34.25
C THR A 62 -23.08 32.73 34.71
N ARG A 63 -22.86 33.94 34.17
CA ARG A 63 -21.82 34.87 34.68
C ARG A 63 -22.08 35.37 36.11
N ALA A 64 -23.32 35.36 36.58
CA ALA A 64 -23.69 35.73 37.95
C ALA A 64 -23.56 34.54 38.92
N GLU A 65 -23.84 33.32 38.46
CA GLU A 65 -23.66 32.05 39.18
C GLU A 65 -22.18 31.68 39.29
N GLU A 66 -21.39 31.81 38.22
CA GLU A 66 -19.93 31.63 38.26
C GLU A 66 -19.27 32.57 39.27
N LYS A 67 -19.80 33.79 39.46
CA LYS A 67 -19.30 34.72 40.50
C LYS A 67 -19.70 34.31 41.93
N ARG A 68 -20.78 33.55 42.11
CA ARG A 68 -21.24 33.02 43.40
C ARG A 68 -20.59 31.68 43.74
N ASP A 69 -20.35 30.84 42.74
CA ASP A 69 -19.78 29.51 42.90
C ASP A 69 -18.26 29.57 43.12
N ASN A 70 -17.57 30.54 42.53
CA ASN A 70 -16.17 30.85 42.85
C ASN A 70 -15.96 31.30 44.32
N ALA A 71 -17.02 31.60 45.08
CA ALA A 71 -16.95 31.86 46.52
C ALA A 71 -17.15 30.59 47.37
N THR A 72 -17.47 29.45 46.75
CA THR A 72 -17.86 28.20 47.44
C THR A 72 -17.22 26.96 46.80
N GLU A 73 -16.01 27.07 46.25
CA GLU A 73 -15.26 25.93 45.68
C GLU A 73 -14.48 25.14 46.74
N GLU A 74 -15.16 24.47 47.66
CA GLU A 74 -14.59 23.29 48.36
C GLU A 74 -15.71 22.26 48.61
N ASN A 75 -16.01 21.43 47.59
CA ASN A 75 -16.36 19.99 47.67
C ASN A 75 -17.32 19.53 46.54
N GLY A 76 -16.81 18.76 45.58
CA GLY A 76 -17.50 17.63 44.95
C GLY A 76 -18.78 17.82 44.11
N GLN A 77 -19.33 19.03 43.94
CA GLN A 77 -20.66 19.23 43.34
C GLN A 77 -20.73 19.29 41.79
N ASN A 78 -19.60 19.47 41.08
CA ASN A 78 -19.60 19.69 39.62
C ASN A 78 -20.08 18.50 38.78
N ASN A 79 -19.99 17.26 39.28
CA ASN A 79 -20.51 16.08 38.58
C ASN A 79 -22.02 15.91 38.75
N GLN A 80 -22.61 16.47 39.80
CA GLN A 80 -24.03 16.34 40.10
C GLN A 80 -24.87 17.35 39.30
N SER A 81 -24.38 18.58 39.07
CA SER A 81 -25.10 19.57 38.25
C SER A 81 -25.19 19.15 36.78
N ASN A 82 -24.14 18.56 36.21
CA ASN A 82 -24.14 18.08 34.83
C ASN A 82 -25.13 16.93 34.58
N ASP A 83 -25.28 15.99 35.52
CA ASP A 83 -26.26 14.90 35.40
C ASP A 83 -27.71 15.40 35.60
N ILE A 84 -27.90 16.41 36.45
CA ILE A 84 -29.19 17.10 36.62
C ILE A 84 -29.58 17.86 35.34
N ASN A 85 -28.65 18.63 34.75
CA ASN A 85 -28.89 19.38 33.51
C ASN A 85 -29.18 18.45 32.34
N ARG A 86 -28.47 17.31 32.24
CA ARG A 86 -28.74 16.29 31.22
C ARG A 86 -30.13 15.67 31.38
N LYS A 87 -30.56 15.37 32.61
CA LYS A 87 -31.91 14.83 32.89
C LYS A 87 -32.98 15.88 32.62
N ALA A 88 -32.75 17.14 32.97
CA ALA A 88 -33.64 18.26 32.67
C ALA A 88 -33.79 18.46 31.15
N HIS A 89 -32.70 18.43 30.39
CA HIS A 89 -32.73 18.52 28.93
C HIS A 89 -33.49 17.33 28.30
N LEU A 90 -33.29 16.11 28.81
CA LEU A 90 -34.02 14.94 28.34
C LEU A 90 -35.53 15.05 28.61
N LEU A 91 -35.92 15.53 29.81
CA LEU A 91 -37.31 15.78 30.15
C LEU A 91 -37.92 16.88 29.28
N ALA A 92 -37.19 17.97 29.06
CA ALA A 92 -37.60 19.06 28.19
C ALA A 92 -37.80 18.58 26.74
N LEU A 93 -36.86 17.80 26.18
CA LEU A 93 -37.01 17.20 24.86
C LEU A 93 -38.26 16.31 24.79
N TYR A 94 -38.49 15.47 25.79
CA TYR A 94 -39.69 14.62 25.84
C TYR A 94 -40.99 15.45 25.87
N GLU A 95 -41.02 16.53 26.63
CA GLU A 95 -42.16 17.45 26.68
C GLU A 95 -42.37 18.21 25.36
N VAL A 96 -41.29 18.63 24.70
CA VAL A 96 -41.33 19.27 23.39
C VAL A 96 -41.86 18.29 22.33
N TYR A 97 -41.40 17.05 22.28
CA TYR A 97 -41.89 16.06 21.31
C TYR A 97 -43.37 15.67 21.53
N LYS A 98 -43.92 15.94 22.72
CA LYS A 98 -45.34 15.71 23.03
C LYS A 98 -46.26 16.76 22.40
N GLN A 99 -45.75 17.96 22.09
CA GLN A 99 -46.53 19.07 21.55
C GLN A 99 -45.99 19.48 20.18
N LEU A 100 -46.90 19.77 19.22
CA LEU A 100 -46.48 20.34 17.94
C LEU A 100 -46.21 21.84 18.13
N PRO A 101 -44.97 22.33 17.94
CA PRO A 101 -44.62 23.73 18.20
C PRO A 101 -45.25 24.69 17.20
N TYR A 102 -45.55 24.20 15.99
CA TYR A 102 -46.19 24.96 14.94
C TYR A 102 -47.44 24.25 14.43
N LEU A 103 -48.57 24.95 14.47
CA LEU A 103 -49.83 24.49 13.92
C LEU A 103 -50.25 25.45 12.80
N ALA A 104 -50.21 24.95 11.57
CA ALA A 104 -50.70 25.67 10.41
C ALA A 104 -52.19 26.01 10.59
N ILE A 105 -52.58 27.19 10.13
CA ILE A 105 -53.99 27.61 10.18
C ILE A 105 -54.77 26.85 9.12
N LYS A 106 -56.08 26.63 9.35
CA LYS A 106 -56.97 25.92 8.39
C LYS A 106 -56.93 26.44 6.95
N ASN A 107 -56.50 27.69 6.75
CA ASN A 107 -56.43 28.34 5.45
C ASN A 107 -55.00 28.43 4.90
N ASP A 108 -54.00 27.90 5.59
CA ASP A 108 -52.60 27.90 5.18
C ASP A 108 -52.42 27.01 3.94
N LEU A 109 -51.57 27.47 3.02
CA LEU A 109 -51.27 26.82 1.76
C LEU A 109 -50.03 25.92 1.84
N ILE A 110 -49.38 25.80 3.00
CA ILE A 110 -48.14 25.04 3.19
C ILE A 110 -48.23 23.60 2.66
N GLY A 111 -49.31 22.87 2.94
CA GLY A 111 -49.46 21.49 2.49
C GLY A 111 -49.51 21.35 0.96
N ILE A 112 -50.22 22.27 0.29
CA ILE A 112 -50.29 22.31 -1.17
C ILE A 112 -48.93 22.71 -1.74
N ALA A 113 -48.31 23.77 -1.20
CA ALA A 113 -47.00 24.24 -1.64
C ALA A 113 -45.92 23.15 -1.52
N THR A 114 -45.84 22.49 -0.37
CA THR A 114 -44.89 21.39 -0.14
C THR A 114 -45.16 20.22 -1.06
N ALA A 115 -46.42 19.79 -1.21
CA ALA A 115 -46.76 18.71 -2.14
C ALA A 115 -46.39 19.07 -3.58
N THR A 116 -46.68 20.29 -4.04
CA THR A 116 -46.32 20.73 -5.39
C THR A 116 -44.81 20.81 -5.60
N LYS A 117 -44.04 21.29 -4.61
CA LYS A 117 -42.60 21.36 -4.70
C LYS A 117 -41.97 19.97 -4.78
N LEU A 118 -42.34 19.08 -3.85
CA LEU A 118 -41.80 17.72 -3.80
C LEU A 118 -42.17 16.91 -5.05
N THR A 119 -43.40 17.07 -5.56
CA THR A 119 -43.81 16.40 -6.80
C THR A 119 -43.08 16.95 -8.01
N ALA A 120 -42.88 18.26 -8.11
CA ALA A 120 -42.09 18.86 -9.19
C ALA A 120 -40.62 18.42 -9.15
N GLU A 121 -40.01 18.38 -7.97
CA GLU A 121 -38.64 17.89 -7.76
C GLU A 121 -38.52 16.41 -8.16
N ALA A 122 -39.44 15.56 -7.68
CA ALA A 122 -39.45 14.13 -8.01
C ALA A 122 -39.63 13.88 -9.52
N VAL A 123 -40.51 14.65 -10.19
CA VAL A 123 -40.68 14.54 -11.65
C VAL A 123 -39.41 14.96 -12.38
N ASN A 124 -38.78 16.06 -11.98
CA ASN A 124 -37.54 16.53 -12.59
C ASN A 124 -36.39 15.52 -12.41
N GLU A 125 -36.27 14.92 -11.22
CA GLU A 125 -35.29 13.89 -10.94
C GLU A 125 -35.57 12.61 -11.75
N GLN A 126 -36.85 12.21 -11.86
CA GLN A 126 -37.25 11.08 -12.68
C GLN A 126 -36.90 11.30 -14.16
N ILE A 127 -37.13 12.50 -14.70
CA ILE A 127 -36.77 12.84 -16.08
C ILE A 127 -35.27 12.70 -16.29
N ARG A 128 -34.45 13.33 -15.42
CA ARG A 128 -32.98 13.25 -15.50
C ARG A 128 -32.47 11.81 -15.42
N THR A 129 -33.02 11.03 -14.51
CA THR A 129 -32.66 9.63 -14.32
C THR A 129 -33.05 8.79 -15.52
N SER A 130 -34.22 9.05 -16.11
CA SER A 130 -34.68 8.37 -17.32
C SER A 130 -33.78 8.67 -18.52
N GLU A 131 -33.43 9.95 -18.73
CA GLU A 131 -32.51 10.36 -19.81
C GLU A 131 -31.11 9.74 -19.64
N GLN A 132 -30.63 9.64 -18.41
CA GLN A 132 -29.37 8.97 -18.10
C GLN A 132 -29.44 7.48 -18.44
N PHE A 133 -30.49 6.78 -18.00
CA PHE A 133 -30.68 5.37 -18.32
C PHE A 133 -30.82 5.11 -19.82
N GLU A 134 -31.46 6.00 -20.57
CA GLU A 134 -31.55 5.87 -22.03
C GLU A 134 -30.17 5.96 -22.69
N LYS A 135 -29.31 6.88 -22.25
CA LYS A 135 -27.93 7.01 -22.75
C LYS A 135 -27.08 5.79 -22.40
N GLU A 136 -27.15 5.34 -21.15
CA GLU A 136 -26.41 4.16 -20.69
C GLU A 136 -26.86 2.89 -21.43
N ASN A 137 -28.16 2.75 -21.66
CA ASN A 137 -28.70 1.62 -22.40
C ASN A 137 -28.28 1.65 -23.88
N ALA A 138 -28.27 2.83 -24.51
CA ALA A 138 -27.76 2.97 -25.88
C ALA A 138 -26.29 2.56 -26.00
N ALA A 139 -25.43 3.02 -25.08
CA ALA A 139 -24.03 2.63 -25.03
C ALA A 139 -23.85 1.12 -24.79
N ALA A 140 -24.63 0.54 -23.85
CA ALA A 140 -24.59 -0.90 -23.58
C ALA A 140 -25.04 -1.74 -24.78
N ILE A 141 -26.01 -1.27 -25.57
CA ILE A 141 -26.44 -1.95 -26.80
C ILE A 141 -25.30 -1.95 -27.83
N GLU A 142 -24.61 -0.82 -28.02
CA GLU A 142 -23.45 -0.72 -28.90
C GLU A 142 -22.31 -1.66 -28.46
N ASP A 143 -22.01 -1.69 -27.16
CA ASP A 143 -21.03 -2.61 -26.59
C ASP A 143 -21.41 -4.08 -26.83
N ILE A 144 -22.68 -4.44 -26.63
CA ILE A 144 -23.18 -5.79 -26.90
C ILE A 144 -23.02 -6.16 -28.37
N GLU A 145 -23.30 -5.22 -29.29
CA GLU A 145 -23.11 -5.46 -30.72
C GLU A 145 -21.64 -5.68 -31.07
N SER A 146 -20.73 -4.89 -30.50
CA SER A 146 -19.28 -5.07 -30.67
C SER A 146 -18.80 -6.43 -30.11
N LEU A 147 -19.31 -6.84 -28.96
CA LEU A 147 -18.96 -8.12 -28.35
C LEU A 147 -19.50 -9.30 -29.16
N LYS A 148 -20.68 -9.17 -29.78
CA LYS A 148 -21.23 -10.19 -30.68
C LYS A 148 -20.36 -10.38 -31.94
N THR A 149 -19.83 -9.30 -32.52
CA THR A 149 -18.93 -9.42 -33.68
C THR A 149 -17.63 -10.11 -33.30
N ILE A 150 -17.02 -9.71 -32.18
CA ILE A 150 -15.81 -10.33 -31.64
C ILE A 150 -16.03 -11.83 -31.34
N LEU A 151 -17.16 -12.19 -30.73
CA LEU A 151 -17.50 -13.57 -30.43
C LEU A 151 -17.64 -14.40 -31.71
N SER A 152 -18.28 -13.86 -32.75
CA SER A 152 -18.37 -14.48 -34.07
C SER A 152 -16.99 -14.74 -34.68
N ASP A 153 -16.06 -13.79 -34.56
CA ASP A 153 -14.70 -13.96 -35.06
C ASP A 153 -13.91 -15.01 -34.27
N TYR A 154 -14.04 -15.05 -32.94
CA TYR A 154 -13.46 -16.14 -32.14
C TYR A 154 -14.02 -17.50 -32.53
N GLN A 155 -15.34 -17.61 -32.76
CA GLN A 155 -15.94 -18.84 -33.25
C GLN A 155 -15.35 -19.26 -34.60
N LYS A 156 -15.18 -18.32 -35.54
CA LYS A 156 -14.50 -18.61 -36.82
C LYS A 156 -13.08 -19.12 -36.59
N VAL A 157 -12.29 -18.46 -35.75
CA VAL A 157 -10.91 -18.88 -35.44
C VAL A 157 -10.88 -20.29 -34.86
N VAL A 158 -11.78 -20.60 -33.91
CA VAL A 158 -11.88 -21.95 -33.33
C VAL A 158 -12.20 -22.99 -34.41
N THR A 159 -13.16 -22.72 -35.29
CA THR A 159 -13.48 -23.66 -36.38
C THR A 159 -12.30 -23.83 -37.36
N LEU A 160 -11.55 -22.77 -37.66
CA LEU A 160 -10.35 -22.84 -38.49
C LEU A 160 -9.23 -23.65 -37.81
N LEU A 161 -9.06 -23.48 -36.48
CA LEU A 161 -8.10 -24.26 -35.70
C LEU A 161 -8.48 -25.73 -35.65
N GLN A 162 -9.77 -26.07 -35.47
CA GLN A 162 -10.26 -27.44 -35.52
C GLN A 162 -10.01 -28.08 -36.90
N LYS A 163 -10.37 -27.39 -37.99
CA LYS A 163 -10.07 -27.86 -39.35
C LYS A 163 -8.57 -28.08 -39.57
N ARG A 164 -7.73 -27.16 -39.05
CA ARG A 164 -6.28 -27.27 -39.16
C ARG A 164 -5.74 -28.46 -38.35
N LEU A 165 -6.28 -28.69 -37.16
CA LEU A 165 -5.95 -29.84 -36.30
C LEU A 165 -6.27 -31.16 -37.01
N GLU A 166 -7.47 -31.27 -37.59
CA GLU A 166 -7.90 -32.43 -38.37
C GLU A 166 -7.04 -32.65 -39.62
N SER A 167 -6.63 -31.57 -40.29
CA SER A 167 -5.80 -31.67 -41.51
C SER A 167 -4.33 -32.06 -41.23
N HIS A 168 -3.83 -31.86 -40.01
CA HIS A 168 -2.40 -32.04 -39.69
C HIS A 168 -2.15 -32.73 -38.33
N PRO A 169 -2.68 -33.95 -38.10
CA PRO A 169 -2.53 -34.65 -36.82
C PRO A 169 -1.07 -35.02 -36.53
N ALA A 170 -0.28 -35.39 -37.54
CA ALA A 170 1.12 -35.79 -37.37
C ALA A 170 2.00 -34.65 -36.84
N ARG A 171 1.83 -33.43 -37.37
CA ARG A 171 2.56 -32.24 -36.90
C ARG A 171 2.15 -31.84 -35.48
N MET A 172 0.89 -32.05 -35.12
CA MET A 172 0.41 -31.79 -33.76
C MET A 172 0.96 -32.80 -32.75
N ALA A 173 1.05 -34.08 -33.11
CA ALA A 173 1.72 -35.08 -32.30
C ALA A 173 3.22 -34.74 -32.11
N GLU A 174 3.90 -34.27 -33.16
CA GLU A 174 5.29 -33.81 -33.08
C GLU A 174 5.47 -32.62 -32.13
N LEU A 175 4.59 -31.62 -32.22
CA LEU A 175 4.59 -30.46 -31.32
C LEU A 175 4.29 -30.87 -29.87
N GLN A 176 3.35 -31.79 -29.66
CA GLN A 176 3.03 -32.31 -28.34
C GLN A 176 4.21 -33.08 -27.73
N ASN A 177 4.89 -33.89 -28.52
CA ASN A 177 6.12 -34.56 -28.10
C ASN A 177 7.23 -33.54 -27.76
N LYS A 178 7.39 -32.48 -28.56
CA LYS A 178 8.32 -31.39 -28.25
C LYS A 178 7.99 -30.67 -26.95
N ILE A 179 6.71 -30.48 -26.61
CA ILE A 179 6.29 -29.90 -25.33
C ILE A 179 6.71 -30.82 -24.17
N ILE A 180 6.42 -32.12 -24.29
CA ILE A 180 6.80 -33.13 -23.29
C ILE A 180 8.33 -33.16 -23.12
N ASP A 181 9.09 -33.12 -24.21
CA ASP A 181 10.56 -33.08 -24.19
C ASP A 181 11.09 -31.80 -23.52
N LEU A 182 10.43 -30.65 -23.73
CA LEU A 182 10.80 -29.40 -23.08
C LEU A 182 10.51 -29.43 -21.58
N ASP A 183 9.39 -30.01 -21.16
CA ASP A 183 9.05 -30.15 -19.74
C ASP A 183 10.00 -31.12 -19.02
N THR A 184 10.36 -32.24 -19.65
CA THR A 184 11.36 -33.16 -19.08
C THR A 184 12.73 -32.50 -18.97
N ARG A 185 13.18 -31.74 -19.98
CA ARG A 185 14.43 -30.96 -19.91
C ARG A 185 14.39 -29.91 -18.80
N LYS A 186 13.27 -29.20 -18.63
CA LYS A 186 13.08 -28.21 -17.57
C LYS A 186 13.21 -28.86 -16.18
N ASN A 187 12.62 -30.03 -15.98
CA ASN A 187 12.71 -30.78 -14.73
C ASN A 187 14.13 -31.32 -14.48
N ASN A 188 14.83 -31.76 -15.52
CA ASN A 188 16.23 -32.17 -15.40
C ASN A 188 17.13 -30.98 -15.02
N LEU A 189 16.93 -29.82 -15.63
CA LEU A 189 17.68 -28.61 -15.30
C LEU A 189 17.41 -28.11 -13.87
N SER A 190 16.18 -28.20 -13.39
CA SER A 190 15.85 -27.80 -12.02
C SER A 190 16.52 -28.74 -11.00
N SER A 191 16.54 -30.05 -11.25
CA SER A 191 17.26 -31.02 -10.40
C SER A 191 18.78 -30.82 -10.43
N LEU A 192 19.37 -30.53 -11.59
CA LEU A 192 20.79 -30.23 -11.70
C LEU A 192 21.16 -28.95 -10.97
N ARG A 193 20.31 -27.91 -11.06
CA ARG A 193 20.48 -26.66 -10.31
C ARG A 193 20.39 -26.90 -8.80
N ALA A 194 19.51 -27.78 -8.34
CA ALA A 194 19.42 -28.16 -6.93
C ALA A 194 20.71 -28.86 -6.46
N LYS A 195 21.21 -29.83 -7.23
CA LYS A 195 22.49 -30.51 -6.94
C LYS A 195 23.68 -29.55 -6.92
N ALA A 196 23.74 -28.62 -7.88
CA ALA A 196 24.79 -27.60 -7.92
C ALA A 196 24.72 -26.67 -6.70
N ARG A 197 23.51 -26.28 -6.27
CA ARG A 197 23.30 -25.46 -5.06
C ARG A 197 23.70 -26.21 -3.79
N GLU A 198 23.39 -27.49 -3.70
CA GLU A 198 23.81 -28.35 -2.59
C GLU A 198 25.34 -28.50 -2.55
N SER A 199 25.97 -28.79 -3.69
CA SER A 199 27.43 -28.89 -3.80
C SER A 199 28.11 -27.56 -3.45
N SER A 200 27.58 -26.43 -3.91
CA SER A 200 28.08 -25.09 -3.57
C SER A 200 27.91 -24.80 -2.07
N GLY A 201 26.78 -25.19 -1.48
CA GLY A 201 26.55 -25.08 -0.04
C GLY A 201 27.53 -25.93 0.77
N ASN A 202 27.82 -27.15 0.31
CA ASN A 202 28.80 -28.03 0.96
C ASN A 202 30.23 -27.48 0.80
N ALA A 203 30.60 -26.98 -0.37
CA ALA A 203 31.90 -26.33 -0.59
C ALA A 203 32.08 -25.12 0.34
N LYS A 204 31.04 -24.27 0.47
CA LYS A 204 31.06 -23.14 1.39
C LYS A 204 31.21 -23.56 2.86
N LYS A 205 30.52 -24.62 3.30
CA LYS A 205 30.70 -25.15 4.66
C LYS A 205 32.13 -25.62 4.93
N VAL A 206 32.75 -26.29 3.95
CA VAL A 206 34.15 -26.74 4.05
C VAL A 206 35.09 -25.53 4.08
N GLU A 207 34.86 -24.53 3.25
CA GLU A 207 35.61 -23.26 3.25
C GLU A 207 35.52 -22.55 4.62
N ASP A 208 34.33 -22.42 5.19
CA ASP A 208 34.10 -21.80 6.50
C ASP A 208 34.85 -22.57 7.61
N LEU A 209 34.80 -23.91 7.60
CA LEU A 209 35.53 -24.75 8.55
C LEU A 209 37.04 -24.60 8.40
N LEU A 210 37.55 -24.58 7.15
CA LEU A 210 38.96 -24.37 6.87
C LEU A 210 39.42 -23.00 7.35
N TYR A 211 38.62 -21.95 7.15
CA TYR A 211 38.91 -20.60 7.63
C TYR A 211 39.02 -20.56 9.17
N VAL A 212 38.05 -21.15 9.88
CA VAL A 212 38.08 -21.24 11.35
C VAL A 212 39.32 -22.01 11.84
N HIS A 213 39.65 -23.13 11.20
CA HIS A 213 40.84 -23.91 11.53
C HIS A 213 42.14 -23.14 11.26
N ALA A 214 42.26 -22.49 10.11
CA ALA A 214 43.42 -21.67 9.75
C ALA A 214 43.60 -20.53 10.76
N GLN A 215 42.54 -19.80 11.10
CA GLN A 215 42.59 -18.74 12.10
C GLN A 215 43.03 -19.28 13.47
N ARG A 216 42.50 -20.43 13.91
CA ARG A 216 42.91 -21.07 15.16
C ARG A 216 44.39 -21.47 15.15
N LEU A 217 44.90 -21.98 14.03
CA LEU A 217 46.30 -22.35 13.88
C LEU A 217 47.21 -21.11 13.91
N ILE A 218 46.86 -20.04 13.19
CA ILE A 218 47.59 -18.77 13.21
C ILE A 218 47.66 -18.21 14.63
N VAL A 219 46.53 -18.21 15.35
CA VAL A 219 46.47 -17.73 16.75
C VAL A 219 47.37 -18.57 17.65
N LYS A 220 47.32 -19.90 17.53
CA LYS A 220 48.20 -20.81 18.29
C LYS A 220 49.68 -20.59 17.95
N LEU A 221 50.00 -20.41 16.68
CA LEU A 221 51.37 -20.17 16.22
C LEU A 221 51.92 -18.89 16.85
N HIS A 222 51.19 -17.78 16.74
CA HIS A 222 51.62 -16.52 17.33
C HIS A 222 51.73 -16.63 18.86
N ALA A 223 50.76 -17.25 19.53
CA ALA A 223 50.83 -17.47 20.98
C ALA A 223 52.01 -18.35 21.43
N MET A 224 52.47 -19.31 20.61
CA MET A 224 53.65 -20.13 20.90
C MET A 224 54.96 -19.38 20.62
N MET A 225 55.02 -18.56 19.56
CA MET A 225 56.19 -17.73 19.25
C MET A 225 56.35 -16.55 20.23
N ASP A 226 55.25 -16.00 20.74
CA ASP A 226 55.23 -14.92 21.73
C ASP A 226 55.79 -15.38 23.10
N TRP A 227 55.85 -16.68 23.37
CA TRP A 227 56.51 -17.21 24.56
C TRP A 227 58.04 -17.14 24.48
N GLU A 228 58.62 -16.98 23.28
CA GLU A 228 60.06 -16.85 23.05
C GLU A 228 60.53 -15.40 22.88
N ASN A 229 59.67 -14.47 22.43
CA ASN A 229 60.06 -13.08 22.13
C ASN A 229 59.22 -12.05 22.92
N THR A 230 59.84 -11.41 23.92
CA THR A 230 59.23 -10.37 24.79
C THR A 230 58.90 -9.03 24.08
N SER A 231 58.94 -8.95 22.74
CA SER A 231 58.86 -7.67 22.00
C SER A 231 57.51 -7.37 21.35
N VAL A 232 56.46 -8.16 21.57
CA VAL A 232 55.09 -7.87 21.10
C VAL A 232 54.07 -8.12 22.21
N ALA A 233 54.11 -7.29 23.27
CA ALA A 233 53.24 -7.42 24.45
C ALA A 233 51.86 -6.73 24.33
N ASP A 234 51.59 -6.01 23.24
CA ASP A 234 50.34 -5.25 23.06
C ASP A 234 49.27 -6.05 22.31
N GLU A 235 48.06 -6.13 22.86
CA GLU A 235 46.93 -6.86 22.25
C GLU A 235 46.57 -6.32 20.86
N SER A 236 46.79 -5.03 20.61
CA SER A 236 46.54 -4.38 19.32
C SER A 236 47.50 -4.82 18.22
N THR A 237 48.79 -5.03 18.54
CA THR A 237 49.80 -5.50 17.58
C THR A 237 49.64 -6.99 17.31
N PHE A 238 49.28 -7.79 18.32
CA PHE A 238 48.91 -9.21 18.15
C PHE A 238 47.71 -9.40 17.21
N ARG A 239 46.63 -8.64 17.40
CA ARG A 239 45.46 -8.65 16.49
C ARG A 239 45.84 -8.24 15.07
N THR A 240 46.70 -7.25 14.92
CA THR A 240 47.18 -6.78 13.61
C THR A 240 48.03 -7.85 12.90
N ASN A 241 48.88 -8.58 13.64
CA ASN A 241 49.71 -9.65 13.11
C ASN A 241 48.90 -10.88 12.68
N ILE A 242 47.87 -11.26 13.45
CA ILE A 242 46.93 -12.33 13.07
C ILE A 242 46.17 -11.95 11.80
N LEU A 243 45.69 -10.71 11.71
CA LEU A 243 44.98 -10.23 10.53
C LEU A 243 45.88 -10.26 9.29
N ARG A 244 47.13 -9.78 9.39
CA ARG A 244 48.12 -9.82 8.30
C ARG A 244 48.44 -11.24 7.84
N SER A 245 48.68 -12.14 8.78
CA SER A 245 48.90 -13.58 8.50
C SER A 245 47.68 -14.25 7.87
N SER A 246 46.46 -13.89 8.31
CA SER A 246 45.23 -14.40 7.70
C SER A 246 45.00 -13.84 6.29
N THR A 247 45.35 -12.57 6.04
CA THR A 247 45.25 -11.99 4.70
C THR A 247 46.27 -12.59 3.76
N PHE A 248 47.48 -12.89 4.24
CA PHE A 248 48.53 -13.59 3.49
C PHE A 248 48.09 -15.01 3.07
N LEU A 249 47.46 -15.79 3.95
CA LEU A 249 46.89 -17.08 3.54
C LEU A 249 45.74 -16.93 2.54
N LYS A 250 44.88 -15.91 2.69
CA LYS A 250 43.79 -15.65 1.74
C LYS A 250 44.32 -15.30 0.36
N THR A 251 45.36 -14.47 0.27
CA THR A 251 45.98 -14.10 -1.02
C THR A 251 46.66 -15.30 -1.67
N LEU A 252 47.36 -16.14 -0.91
CA LEU A 252 47.92 -17.40 -1.41
C LEU A 252 46.84 -18.33 -2.00
N VAL A 253 45.71 -18.50 -1.30
CA VAL A 253 44.60 -19.37 -1.75
C VAL A 253 43.84 -18.74 -2.94
N SER A 254 43.59 -17.43 -2.93
CA SER A 254 42.91 -16.76 -4.05
C SER A 254 43.73 -16.81 -5.32
N ASN A 255 45.06 -16.69 -5.22
CA ASN A 255 45.98 -16.76 -6.35
C ASN A 255 46.08 -18.17 -6.94
N LEU A 256 45.75 -19.21 -6.17
CA LEU A 256 45.61 -20.58 -6.67
C LEU A 256 44.36 -20.73 -7.55
N VAL A 257 43.28 -20.02 -7.23
CA VAL A 257 41.99 -20.09 -7.94
C VAL A 257 41.96 -19.17 -9.18
N SER A 258 42.63 -18.01 -9.13
CA SER A 258 42.61 -17.01 -10.21
C SER A 258 43.62 -17.23 -11.35
N PHE A 259 44.58 -18.14 -11.20
CA PHE A 259 45.63 -18.48 -12.19
C PHE A 259 46.55 -17.31 -12.65
N GLU A 260 46.42 -16.10 -12.10
CA GLU A 260 47.09 -14.88 -12.62
C GLU A 260 48.52 -14.64 -12.09
N SER A 261 48.89 -15.13 -10.90
CA SER A 261 50.30 -15.20 -10.45
C SER A 261 50.46 -16.14 -9.24
N THR A 262 51.25 -17.22 -9.38
CA THR A 262 51.37 -18.25 -8.32
C THR A 262 52.29 -17.86 -7.16
N TRP A 263 53.07 -16.78 -7.33
CA TRP A 263 54.12 -16.36 -6.38
C TRP A 263 53.69 -15.13 -5.59
N VAL A 264 53.89 -15.17 -4.27
CA VAL A 264 53.59 -14.08 -3.33
C VAL A 264 54.88 -13.66 -2.63
N SER A 265 55.21 -12.37 -2.69
CA SER A 265 56.41 -11.80 -2.06
C SER A 265 56.23 -11.64 -0.55
N VAL A 266 57.18 -12.15 0.24
CA VAL A 266 57.21 -12.07 1.72
C VAL A 266 58.41 -11.23 2.15
N GLY A 267 58.17 -10.17 2.93
CA GLY A 267 59.22 -9.28 3.44
C GLY A 267 59.90 -9.81 4.71
N LYS A 268 61.21 -9.59 4.85
CA LYS A 268 61.98 -9.98 6.05
C LYS A 268 61.56 -9.18 7.29
N GLY A 269 61.52 -9.82 8.45
CA GLY A 269 61.11 -9.27 9.74
C GLY A 269 59.59 -9.22 9.98
N THR A 270 58.78 -9.74 9.06
CA THR A 270 57.32 -9.71 9.18
C THR A 270 56.76 -10.96 9.87
N SER A 271 55.55 -10.87 10.42
CA SER A 271 54.82 -12.03 10.97
C SER A 271 54.50 -13.08 9.89
N GLU A 272 54.35 -12.63 8.65
CA GLU A 272 54.15 -13.46 7.46
C GLU A 272 55.39 -14.34 7.17
N GLU A 273 56.60 -13.81 7.41
CA GLU A 273 57.86 -14.55 7.24
C GLU A 273 57.95 -15.78 8.14
N HIS A 274 57.49 -15.66 9.38
CA HIS A 274 57.55 -16.75 10.36
C HIS A 274 56.57 -17.86 10.00
N LEU A 275 55.35 -17.48 9.59
CA LEU A 275 54.35 -18.41 9.09
C LEU A 275 54.84 -19.11 7.80
N ALA A 276 55.44 -18.36 6.87
CA ALA A 276 55.99 -18.90 5.63
C ALA A 276 57.13 -19.90 5.90
N LYS A 277 58.08 -19.58 6.79
CA LYS A 277 59.16 -20.49 7.19
C LYS A 277 58.63 -21.82 7.75
N LEU A 278 57.61 -21.77 8.61
CA LEU A 278 57.00 -22.99 9.17
C LEU A 278 56.28 -23.81 8.09
N MET A 279 55.56 -23.16 7.18
CA MET A 279 54.89 -23.84 6.07
C MET A 279 55.88 -24.41 5.04
N ILE A 280 57.05 -23.79 4.86
CA ILE A 280 58.18 -24.31 4.06
C ILE A 280 58.78 -25.55 4.75
N GLN A 281 58.99 -25.53 6.07
CA GLN A 281 59.49 -26.69 6.84
C GLN A 281 58.57 -27.90 6.73
N HIS A 282 57.26 -27.70 6.68
CA HIS A 282 56.27 -28.76 6.45
C HIS A 282 56.01 -29.08 4.98
N GLY A 283 56.75 -28.46 4.05
CA GLY A 283 56.70 -28.77 2.61
C GLY A 283 55.42 -28.35 1.89
N ILE A 284 54.65 -27.43 2.49
CA ILE A 284 53.39 -26.88 1.97
C ILE A 284 53.66 -25.76 0.94
N LEU A 285 54.72 -25.00 1.18
CA LEU A 285 55.13 -23.89 0.33
C LEU A 285 56.43 -24.21 -0.43
N GLN A 286 56.56 -23.64 -1.62
CA GLN A 286 57.79 -23.61 -2.42
C GLN A 286 58.38 -22.21 -2.32
N GLU A 287 59.69 -22.16 -2.04
CA GLU A 287 60.44 -20.92 -1.93
C GLU A 287 61.20 -20.65 -3.23
N ARG A 288 61.23 -19.38 -3.64
CA ARG A 288 62.09 -18.87 -4.70
C ARG A 288 62.76 -17.60 -4.20
N ASP A 289 64.09 -17.61 -4.23
CA ASP A 289 64.87 -16.40 -3.99
C ASP A 289 64.86 -15.53 -5.24
N THR A 290 64.12 -14.42 -5.19
CA THR A 290 64.22 -13.33 -6.16
C THR A 290 64.88 -12.13 -5.49
N GLN A 291 66.18 -11.97 -5.71
CA GLN A 291 66.85 -10.70 -5.42
C GLN A 291 66.48 -9.69 -6.51
N HIS A 292 65.33 -9.02 -6.34
CA HIS A 292 65.02 -7.82 -7.10
C HIS A 292 65.58 -6.60 -6.37
N GLU A 293 66.29 -5.73 -7.10
CA GLU A 293 66.91 -4.51 -6.57
C GLU A 293 65.88 -3.69 -5.77
N GLY A 294 66.03 -3.68 -4.44
CA GLY A 294 65.20 -2.90 -3.51
C GLY A 294 64.21 -3.68 -2.63
N PHE A 295 64.11 -5.01 -2.74
CA PHE A 295 63.25 -5.82 -1.85
C PHE A 295 64.06 -6.82 -1.02
N GLU A 296 64.09 -6.64 0.30
CA GLU A 296 64.68 -7.60 1.25
C GLU A 296 63.63 -8.67 1.61
N GLY A 297 63.42 -9.65 0.74
CA GLY A 297 62.43 -10.71 0.94
C GLY A 297 62.63 -11.94 0.05
N TYR A 298 61.72 -12.90 0.14
CA TYR A 298 61.66 -14.10 -0.71
C TYR A 298 60.24 -14.31 -1.24
N GLU A 299 60.11 -14.96 -2.40
CA GLU A 299 58.81 -15.28 -2.99
C GLU A 299 58.39 -16.70 -2.64
N VAL A 300 57.11 -16.86 -2.34
CA VAL A 300 56.54 -18.12 -1.89
C VAL A 300 55.31 -18.48 -2.71
N ALA A 301 55.21 -19.75 -3.10
CA ALA A 301 54.06 -20.30 -3.81
C ALA A 301 53.52 -21.53 -3.07
N LEU A 302 52.20 -21.74 -3.10
CA LEU A 302 51.61 -22.99 -2.65
C LEU A 302 52.08 -24.15 -3.54
N ARG A 303 52.53 -25.24 -2.92
CA ARG A 303 52.88 -26.45 -3.64
C ARG A 303 51.63 -27.03 -4.30
N ARG A 304 51.74 -27.34 -5.59
CA ARG A 304 50.67 -28.04 -6.32
C ARG A 304 50.62 -29.49 -5.85
N TYR A 305 49.72 -29.79 -4.92
CA TYR A 305 49.25 -31.15 -4.71
C TYR A 305 48.34 -31.48 -5.89
N GLY A 306 48.64 -32.56 -6.62
CA GLY A 306 48.16 -32.79 -8.00
C GLY A 306 46.65 -32.71 -8.24
N TYR A 307 46.29 -32.56 -9.51
CA TYR A 307 44.94 -32.84 -10.04
C TYR A 307 44.55 -34.31 -9.83
#